data_AF-A0A1A6A4J6-F1
#
_entry.id   AF-A0A1A6A4J6-F1
#
_cell.length_a   1.000
_cell.length_b   1.000
_cell.length_c   1.000
_cell.angle_alpha   90.00
_cell.angle_beta   90.00
_cell.angle_gamma   90.00
#
_symmetry.space_group_name_H-M   'P 1'
#
loop_
_entity.id
_entity.type
_entity.pdbx_description
1 polymer ?
#
loop_
_entity_poly.entity_id
_entity_poly.type
_entity_poly.pdbx_seq_one_letter_code
_entity_poly.pdbx_strand_id
1 'polypeptide(L)'
;MASHRPAVLTDQPYTDPNPLPSSVPHVDELGVTSAPLKSASFFIGQHCKEVNEDFMLCKQENRDPAHCLSEGRKVTRCAADVIGKIKESCLEEFNSHWQCLEKNNQYFQACRKPEKALNQCVFTKLKLSKTIPGSPEGQPQIHEKSSPIFTRVQK
;
A
#
# COMPACT_ATOMS: atom_id res chain seq x y z
N MET A 1 3.77 16.26 -10.64
CA MET A 1 4.49 16.63 -9.40
C MET A 1 3.67 17.72 -8.75
N ALA A 2 3.12 17.49 -7.56
CA ALA A 2 2.31 18.52 -6.92
C ALA A 2 3.23 19.67 -6.45
N SER A 3 2.96 20.89 -6.91
CA SER A 3 3.70 22.10 -6.55
C SER A 3 3.34 22.55 -5.13
N HIS A 4 3.71 21.75 -4.13
CA HIS A 4 3.55 22.17 -2.74
C HIS A 4 4.70 23.10 -2.34
N ARG A 5 4.35 24.19 -1.66
CA ARG A 5 5.32 25.11 -1.06
C ARG A 5 6.15 24.36 0.00
N PRO A 6 7.43 24.72 0.20
CA PRO A 6 8.22 24.16 1.29
C PRO A 6 7.53 24.39 2.64
N ALA A 7 7.67 23.43 3.55
CA ALA A 7 7.05 23.52 4.87
C ALA A 7 7.60 24.73 5.64
N VAL A 8 6.71 25.50 6.25
CA VAL A 8 7.09 26.52 7.25
C VAL A 8 7.25 25.77 8.58
N LEU A 9 8.46 25.74 9.12
CA LEU A 9 8.76 25.13 10.40
C LEU A 9 8.26 26.05 11.52
N THR A 10 7.17 25.68 12.16
CA THR A 10 6.68 26.29 13.40
C THR A 10 7.25 25.54 14.60
N ASP A 11 7.51 26.25 15.72
CA ASP A 11 8.06 25.63 16.94
C ASP A 11 7.16 24.57 17.56
N GLN A 12 5.84 24.65 17.31
CA GLN A 12 4.85 23.68 17.72
C GLN A 12 3.99 23.27 16.52
N PRO A 13 3.63 21.98 16.41
CA PRO A 13 2.68 21.52 15.39
C PRO A 13 1.28 22.05 15.70
N TYR A 14 0.64 22.72 14.75
CA TYR A 14 -0.76 23.12 14.86
C TYR A 14 -1.67 21.91 14.61
N THR A 15 -2.57 21.61 15.54
CA THR A 15 -3.59 20.55 15.42
C THR A 15 -4.98 21.13 15.58
N ASP A 16 -5.87 20.91 14.61
CA ASP A 16 -7.27 21.32 14.68
C ASP A 16 -8.07 20.31 15.54
N PRO A 17 -8.70 20.74 16.64
CA PRO A 17 -9.49 19.86 17.51
C PRO A 17 -10.89 19.55 16.98
N ASN A 18 -11.34 20.18 15.88
CA ASN A 18 -12.71 20.03 15.40
C ASN A 18 -12.97 18.62 14.85
N PRO A 19 -14.01 17.92 15.32
CA PRO A 19 -14.38 16.62 14.77
C PRO A 19 -15.01 16.76 13.38
N LEU A 20 -15.07 15.65 12.63
CA LEU A 20 -15.83 15.63 11.39
C LEU A 20 -17.32 15.95 11.63
N PRO A 21 -18.00 16.61 10.68
CA PRO A 21 -19.44 16.85 10.74
C PRO A 21 -20.23 15.54 10.88
N SER A 22 -21.32 15.56 11.65
CA SER A 22 -22.20 14.39 11.88
C SER A 22 -22.84 13.85 10.60
N SER A 23 -22.89 14.62 9.52
CA SER A 23 -23.36 14.20 8.20
C SER A 23 -22.43 13.19 7.52
N VAL A 24 -21.17 13.11 7.94
CA VAL A 24 -20.17 12.18 7.39
C VAL A 24 -20.05 10.97 8.32
N PRO A 25 -20.50 9.77 7.92
CA PRO A 25 -20.39 8.59 8.77
C PRO A 25 -18.92 8.18 8.97
N HIS A 26 -18.61 7.82 10.20
CA HIS A 26 -17.29 7.38 10.65
C HIS A 26 -16.75 6.19 9.83
N VAL A 27 -15.43 6.15 9.66
CA VAL A 27 -14.68 5.04 9.08
C VAL A 27 -13.47 4.77 9.96
N ASP A 28 -13.18 3.49 10.20
CA ASP A 28 -11.97 3.12 10.90
C ASP A 28 -10.76 3.31 9.98
N GLU A 29 -9.76 4.04 10.47
CA GLU A 29 -8.53 4.29 9.73
C GLU A 29 -7.65 3.04 9.66
N LEU A 30 -6.75 2.98 8.67
CA LEU A 30 -5.95 1.78 8.40
C LEU A 30 -5.00 1.37 9.54
N GLY A 31 -4.53 2.34 10.35
CA GLY A 31 -3.67 2.07 11.51
C GLY A 31 -2.35 1.36 11.19
N VAL A 32 -1.81 1.54 9.98
CA VAL A 32 -0.54 0.92 9.54
C VAL A 32 0.52 1.96 9.22
N THR A 33 1.77 1.61 9.53
CA THR A 33 2.94 2.41 9.17
C THR A 33 3.35 2.19 7.70
N SER A 34 4.34 2.95 7.23
CA SER A 34 4.76 2.97 5.82
C SER A 34 5.26 1.61 5.31
N ALA A 35 6.12 0.90 6.06
CA ALA A 35 6.65 -0.40 5.64
C ALA A 35 5.61 -1.52 5.47
N PRO A 36 4.71 -1.81 6.43
CA PRO A 36 3.67 -2.82 6.23
C PRO A 36 2.70 -2.43 5.11
N LEU A 37 2.35 -1.14 4.98
CA LEU A 37 1.51 -0.68 3.88
C LEU A 37 2.20 -0.90 2.52
N LYS A 38 3.50 -0.62 2.43
CA LYS A 38 4.31 -0.86 1.22
C LYS A 38 4.49 -2.35 0.91
N SER A 39 4.59 -3.19 1.94
CA SER A 39 4.64 -4.65 1.80
C SER A 39 3.34 -5.19 1.19
N ALA A 40 2.18 -4.66 1.63
CA ALA A 40 0.87 -5.10 1.17
C ALA A 40 0.37 -4.41 -0.13
N SER A 41 1.09 -3.40 -0.63
CA SER A 41 0.58 -2.48 -1.67
C SER A 41 0.11 -3.16 -2.95
N PHE A 42 0.80 -4.22 -3.38
CA PHE A 42 0.44 -4.96 -4.60
C PHE A 42 -0.83 -5.80 -4.42
N PHE A 43 -1.03 -6.38 -3.24
CA PHE A 43 -2.22 -7.16 -2.92
C PHE A 43 -3.44 -6.26 -2.75
N ILE A 44 -3.26 -5.10 -2.11
CA ILE A 44 -4.29 -4.05 -2.05
C ILE A 44 -4.62 -3.57 -3.47
N GLY A 45 -3.61 -3.32 -4.30
CA GLY A 45 -3.81 -2.87 -5.69
C GLY A 45 -4.60 -3.87 -6.54
N GLN A 46 -4.38 -5.17 -6.37
CA GLN A 46 -5.13 -6.20 -7.08
C GLN A 46 -6.57 -6.35 -6.54
N HIS A 47 -6.73 -6.44 -5.22
CA HIS A 47 -8.02 -6.71 -4.60
C HIS A 47 -8.96 -5.50 -4.66
N CYS A 48 -8.41 -4.30 -4.43
CA CYS A 48 -9.15 -3.05 -4.36
C CYS A 48 -9.09 -2.25 -5.66
N LYS A 49 -8.75 -2.89 -6.80
CA LYS A 49 -8.53 -2.21 -8.08
C LYS A 49 -9.71 -1.32 -8.47
N GLU A 50 -10.90 -1.92 -8.56
CA GLU A 50 -12.12 -1.23 -9.00
C GLU A 50 -12.46 -0.04 -8.10
N VAL A 51 -12.41 -0.25 -6.78
CA VAL A 51 -12.72 0.80 -5.79
C VAL A 51 -11.72 1.96 -5.83
N ASN A 52 -10.43 1.65 -6.06
CA ASN A 52 -9.39 2.66 -6.20
C ASN A 52 -9.53 3.45 -7.50
N GLU A 53 -9.86 2.77 -8.61
CA GLU A 53 -10.08 3.39 -9.90
C GLU A 53 -11.30 4.33 -9.86
N ASP A 54 -12.42 3.89 -9.29
CA ASP A 54 -13.63 4.70 -9.09
C ASP A 54 -13.34 5.97 -8.28
N PHE A 55 -12.57 5.86 -7.19
CA PHE A 55 -12.19 7.02 -6.39
C PHE A 55 -11.33 8.02 -7.18
N MET A 56 -10.43 7.54 -8.03
CA MET A 56 -9.60 8.40 -8.86
C MET A 56 -10.40 9.04 -10.00
N LEU A 57 -11.38 8.34 -10.58
CA LEU A 57 -12.31 8.88 -11.56
C LEU A 57 -13.19 9.97 -10.94
N CYS A 58 -13.77 9.73 -9.76
CA CYS A 58 -14.54 10.73 -9.02
C CYS A 58 -13.73 12.03 -8.78
N LYS A 59 -12.47 11.88 -8.37
CA LYS A 59 -11.55 13.02 -8.18
C LYS A 59 -11.19 13.76 -9.47
N GLN A 60 -11.26 13.07 -10.60
CA GLN A 60 -11.01 13.68 -11.91
C GLN A 60 -12.23 14.45 -12.40
N GLU A 61 -13.43 13.95 -12.12
CA GLU A 61 -14.71 14.57 -12.48
C GLU A 61 -14.99 15.83 -11.66
N ASN A 62 -14.69 15.81 -10.36
CA ASN A 62 -14.97 16.92 -9.46
C ASN A 62 -13.74 17.33 -8.63
N ARG A 63 -13.51 18.64 -8.53
CA ARG A 63 -12.42 19.22 -7.72
C ARG A 63 -12.77 19.35 -6.24
N ASP A 64 -14.04 19.23 -5.86
CA ASP A 64 -14.48 19.27 -4.48
C ASP A 64 -14.17 17.94 -3.77
N PRO A 65 -13.30 17.93 -2.73
CA PRO A 65 -12.98 16.70 -1.99
C PRO A 65 -14.18 16.10 -1.26
N ALA A 66 -15.20 16.90 -0.91
CA ALA A 66 -16.40 16.41 -0.22
C ALA A 66 -17.23 15.46 -1.10
N HIS A 67 -17.14 15.61 -2.42
CA HIS A 67 -17.88 14.80 -3.39
C HIS A 67 -17.52 13.31 -3.31
N CYS A 68 -16.23 12.99 -3.12
CA CYS A 68 -15.70 11.63 -3.19
C CYS A 68 -15.50 10.95 -1.81
N LEU A 69 -16.13 11.47 -0.76
CA LEU A 69 -16.00 10.92 0.60
C LEU A 69 -16.65 9.52 0.73
N SER A 70 -17.61 9.19 -0.12
CA SER A 70 -18.27 7.88 -0.11
C SER A 70 -17.32 6.79 -0.63
N GLU A 71 -16.63 7.09 -1.72
CA GLU A 71 -15.67 6.28 -2.46
C GLU A 71 -14.39 6.13 -1.64
N GLY A 72 -13.90 7.22 -1.04
CA GLY A 72 -12.75 7.19 -0.14
C GLY A 72 -12.93 6.21 1.02
N ARG A 73 -14.14 6.16 1.62
CA ARG A 73 -14.43 5.19 2.69
C ARG A 73 -14.43 3.74 2.19
N LYS A 74 -14.89 3.50 0.96
CA LYS A 74 -14.82 2.16 0.36
C LYS A 74 -13.36 1.74 0.15
N VAL A 75 -12.50 2.66 -0.31
CA VAL A 75 -11.06 2.42 -0.46
C VAL A 75 -10.43 2.04 0.89
N THR A 76 -10.67 2.83 1.94
CA THR A 76 -10.11 2.57 3.28
C THR A 76 -10.58 1.22 3.82
N ARG A 77 -11.86 0.89 3.70
CA ARG A 77 -12.40 -0.41 4.16
C ARG A 77 -11.81 -1.59 3.39
N CYS A 78 -11.68 -1.47 2.07
CA CYS A 78 -11.09 -2.52 1.25
C CYS A 78 -9.62 -2.78 1.63
N ALA A 79 -8.83 -1.72 1.81
CA ALA A 79 -7.44 -1.85 2.24
C ALA A 79 -7.33 -2.44 3.66
N ALA A 80 -8.22 -2.05 4.59
CA ALA A 80 -8.27 -2.62 5.93
C ALA A 80 -8.56 -4.13 5.92
N ASP A 81 -9.51 -4.57 5.10
CA ASP A 81 -9.88 -5.98 4.92
C ASP A 81 -8.70 -6.83 4.38
N VAL A 82 -7.99 -6.34 3.35
CA VAL A 82 -6.81 -7.03 2.82
C VAL A 82 -5.71 -7.15 3.88
N ILE A 83 -5.43 -6.07 4.60
CA ILE A 83 -4.42 -6.07 5.67
C ILE A 83 -4.83 -7.03 6.79
N GLY A 84 -6.11 -7.06 7.16
CA GLY A 84 -6.67 -8.01 8.12
C GLY A 84 -6.44 -9.46 7.70
N LYS A 85 -6.84 -9.80 6.47
CA LYS A 85 -6.65 -11.15 5.90
C LYS A 85 -5.18 -11.58 5.84
N ILE A 86 -4.27 -10.67 5.48
CA ILE A 86 -2.82 -10.94 5.47
C ILE A 86 -2.31 -11.20 6.90
N LYS A 87 -2.74 -10.39 7.87
CA LYS A 87 -2.37 -10.58 9.29
C LYS A 87 -2.91 -11.88 9.86
N GLU A 88 -4.09 -12.32 9.46
CA GLU A 88 -4.67 -13.58 9.92
C GLU A 88 -3.99 -14.80 9.28
N SER A 89 -3.63 -14.70 8.00
CA SER A 89 -3.18 -15.86 7.22
C SER A 89 -1.66 -16.00 7.08
N CYS A 90 -0.92 -14.89 7.03
CA CYS A 90 0.49 -14.85 6.61
C CYS A 90 1.33 -13.88 7.48
N LEU A 91 1.04 -13.80 8.79
CA LEU A 91 1.63 -12.81 9.68
C LEU A 91 3.16 -12.89 9.75
N GLU A 92 3.71 -14.11 9.78
CA GLU A 92 5.15 -14.34 9.96
C GLU A 92 5.93 -13.85 8.74
N GLU A 93 5.52 -14.27 7.54
CA GLU A 93 6.13 -13.87 6.27
C GLU A 93 5.93 -12.38 6.03
N PHE A 94 4.76 -11.84 6.40
CA PHE A 94 4.48 -10.42 6.29
C PHE A 94 5.39 -9.59 7.18
N ASN A 95 5.59 -10.01 8.44
CA ASN A 95 6.49 -9.36 9.39
C ASN A 95 7.94 -9.40 8.92
N SER A 96 8.41 -10.57 8.46
CA SER A 96 9.75 -10.73 7.91
C SER A 96 9.99 -9.79 6.72
N HIS A 97 9.01 -9.64 5.83
CA HIS A 97 9.13 -8.77 4.67
C HIS A 97 9.16 -7.28 5.04
N TRP A 98 8.20 -6.79 5.81
CA TRP A 98 8.17 -5.35 6.12
C TRP A 98 9.32 -4.93 7.05
N GLN A 99 9.78 -5.78 7.97
CA GLN A 99 10.96 -5.49 8.79
C GLN A 99 12.23 -5.40 7.94
N CYS A 100 12.34 -6.22 6.88
CA CYS A 100 13.42 -6.08 5.93
C CYS A 100 13.33 -4.73 5.19
N LEU A 101 12.14 -4.34 4.74
CA LEU A 101 11.95 -3.05 4.05
C LEU A 101 12.38 -1.89 4.94
N GLU A 102 11.98 -1.89 6.21
CA GLU A 102 12.31 -0.83 7.16
C GLU A 102 13.82 -0.63 7.33
N LYS A 103 14.60 -1.73 7.32
CA LYS A 103 16.06 -1.68 7.43
C LYS A 103 16.80 -1.28 6.15
N ASN A 104 16.13 -1.19 5.01
CA ASN A 104 16.78 -1.01 3.70
C ASN A 104 16.19 0.17 2.92
N ASN A 105 15.86 1.26 3.62
CA ASN A 105 15.24 2.46 3.02
C ASN A 105 13.98 2.11 2.19
N GLN A 106 13.30 1.02 2.58
CA GLN A 106 12.13 0.47 1.93
C GLN A 106 12.33 0.09 0.46
N TYR A 107 13.56 -0.25 0.02
CA TYR A 107 13.80 -0.73 -1.34
C TYR A 107 13.46 -2.23 -1.48
N PHE A 108 12.51 -2.55 -2.36
CA PHE A 108 12.10 -3.95 -2.62
C PHE A 108 13.25 -4.86 -3.07
N GLN A 109 14.22 -4.33 -3.83
CA GLN A 109 15.35 -5.11 -4.34
C GLN A 109 16.22 -5.73 -3.22
N ALA A 110 16.24 -5.13 -2.03
CA ALA A 110 16.98 -5.66 -0.89
C ALA A 110 16.24 -6.82 -0.19
N CYS A 111 14.94 -6.99 -0.43
CA CYS A 111 14.05 -7.85 0.34
C CYS A 111 13.37 -8.95 -0.49
N ARG A 112 13.94 -9.34 -1.64
CA ARG A 112 13.36 -10.37 -2.54
C ARG A 112 13.15 -11.73 -1.88
N LYS A 113 13.99 -12.13 -0.92
CA LYS A 113 13.86 -13.42 -0.22
C LYS A 113 12.58 -13.49 0.63
N PRO A 114 12.37 -12.59 1.62
CA PRO A 114 11.11 -12.59 2.37
C PRO A 114 9.91 -12.21 1.51
N GLU A 115 10.08 -11.39 0.46
CA GLU A 115 9.02 -11.10 -0.50
C GLU A 115 8.49 -12.34 -1.21
N LYS A 116 9.38 -13.27 -1.64
CA LYS A 116 8.95 -14.52 -2.28
C LYS A 116 8.14 -15.41 -1.34
N ALA A 117 8.56 -15.51 -0.08
CA ALA A 117 7.83 -16.27 0.94
C ALA A 117 6.42 -15.69 1.17
N LEU A 118 6.32 -14.36 1.32
CA LEU A 118 5.05 -13.67 1.47
C LEU A 118 4.14 -13.86 0.24
N ASN A 119 4.67 -13.66 -0.97
CA ASN A 119 3.92 -13.84 -2.21
C ASN A 119 3.35 -15.27 -2.32
N GLN A 120 4.14 -16.27 -1.94
CA GLN A 120 3.69 -17.66 -1.95
C GLN A 120 2.57 -17.89 -0.95
N CYS A 121 2.71 -17.44 0.30
CA CYS A 121 1.65 -17.60 1.32
C CYS A 121 0.34 -16.92 0.88
N VAL A 122 0.43 -15.68 0.41
CA VAL A 122 -0.74 -14.89 -0.02
C VAL A 122 -1.40 -15.52 -1.26
N PHE A 123 -0.62 -16.04 -2.21
CA PHE A 123 -1.16 -16.74 -3.37
C PHE A 123 -1.88 -18.03 -2.95
N THR A 124 -1.29 -18.84 -2.08
CA THR A 124 -1.88 -20.12 -1.66
C THR A 124 -3.14 -19.92 -0.82
N LYS A 125 -3.15 -18.96 0.12
CA LYS A 125 -4.27 -18.79 1.08
C LYS A 125 -5.33 -17.80 0.61
N LEU A 126 -4.92 -16.69 0.00
CA LEU A 126 -5.81 -15.59 -0.38
C LEU A 126 -6.04 -15.48 -1.90
N LYS A 127 -5.32 -16.28 -2.70
CA LYS A 127 -5.41 -16.28 -4.18
C LYS A 127 -5.12 -14.91 -4.81
N LEU A 128 -4.35 -14.08 -4.11
CA LEU A 128 -3.85 -12.80 -4.63
C LEU A 128 -2.42 -13.00 -5.14
N SER A 129 -2.11 -12.40 -6.28
CA SER A 129 -0.82 -12.47 -6.95
C SER A 129 -0.26 -11.08 -7.22
N LYS A 130 1.05 -10.94 -7.03
CA LYS A 130 1.75 -9.69 -7.34
C LYS A 130 2.02 -9.63 -8.85
N THR A 131 1.24 -8.81 -9.55
CA THR A 131 1.44 -8.51 -10.98
C THR A 131 1.83 -7.05 -11.17
N ILE A 132 2.87 -6.80 -11.96
CA ILE A 132 3.33 -5.46 -12.32
C ILE A 132 2.78 -5.11 -13.71
N PRO A 133 1.78 -4.23 -13.82
CA PRO A 133 1.24 -3.82 -15.11
C PRO A 133 2.31 -3.11 -15.94
N GLY A 134 2.29 -3.31 -17.26
CA GLY A 134 3.25 -2.71 -18.19
C GLY A 134 4.64 -3.37 -18.22
N SER A 135 4.80 -4.56 -17.62
CA SER A 135 6.03 -5.35 -17.76
C SER A 135 6.19 -5.87 -19.20
N PRO A 136 7.40 -5.94 -19.77
CA PRO A 136 7.63 -6.42 -21.13
C PRO A 136 7.09 -7.84 -21.34
N GLU A 137 6.37 -8.05 -22.45
CA GLU A 137 5.83 -9.36 -22.82
C GLU A 137 6.97 -10.37 -23.05
N GLY A 138 6.81 -11.59 -22.54
CA GLY A 138 7.80 -12.68 -22.67
C GLY A 138 9.01 -12.62 -21.74
N GLN A 139 9.10 -11.63 -20.83
CA GLN A 139 10.15 -11.57 -19.82
C GLN A 139 9.61 -11.84 -18.40
N PRO A 140 10.39 -12.50 -17.51
CA PRO A 140 9.99 -12.67 -16.12
C PRO A 140 9.93 -11.31 -15.41
N GLN A 141 9.00 -11.16 -14.47
CA GLN A 141 8.88 -9.92 -13.72
C GLN A 141 10.12 -9.67 -12.86
N ILE A 142 10.41 -8.40 -12.56
CA ILE A 142 11.65 -8.02 -11.85
C ILE A 142 11.84 -8.72 -10.49
N HIS A 143 10.74 -9.06 -9.82
CA HIS A 143 10.76 -9.74 -8.53
C HIS A 143 10.92 -11.28 -8.66
N GLU A 144 10.75 -11.82 -9.87
CA GLU A 144 10.90 -13.24 -10.21
C GLU A 144 12.27 -13.57 -10.79
N LYS A 145 13.01 -12.57 -11.30
CA LYS A 145 14.37 -12.75 -11.85
C LYS A 145 15.26 -13.54 -10.88
N SER A 146 15.96 -14.54 -11.41
CA SER A 146 16.87 -15.42 -10.65
C SER A 146 18.14 -14.70 -10.21
N SER A 147 18.72 -13.88 -11.09
CA SER A 147 19.99 -13.16 -10.87
C SER A 147 19.84 -11.66 -11.11
N PRO A 148 19.35 -10.88 -10.13
CA PRO A 148 19.24 -9.42 -10.25
C PRO A 148 20.61 -8.74 -10.11
N ILE A 149 20.84 -7.68 -10.89
CA ILE A 149 22.05 -6.85 -10.82
C ILE A 149 22.10 -6.08 -9.51
N PHE A 150 20.97 -5.48 -9.11
CA PHE A 150 20.84 -4.75 -7.86
C PHE A 150 20.47 -5.68 -6.72
N THR A 151 21.39 -5.83 -5.77
CA THR A 151 21.21 -6.64 -4.56
C THR A 151 21.47 -5.80 -3.31
N ARG A 152 21.19 -6.35 -2.13
CA ARG A 152 21.50 -5.68 -0.87
C ARG A 152 23.01 -5.51 -0.74
N VAL A 153 23.46 -4.27 -0.50
CA VAL A 153 24.89 -3.93 -0.36
C VAL A 153 25.48 -4.54 0.92
N GLN A 154 24.66 -4.68 1.97
CA GLN A 154 25.06 -5.20 3.29
C GLN A 154 24.51 -6.64 3.43
N LYS A 155 25.39 -7.63 3.65
CA LYS A 155 24.99 -9.04 3.88
C LYS A 155 24.33 -9.17 5.24
#